data_AF-A0AAW6NLB3-F1
#
_entry.id   AF-A0AAW6NLB3-F1
#
_cell.length_a   1.000
_cell.length_b   1.000
_cell.length_c   1.000
_cell.angle_alpha   90.00
_cell.angle_beta   90.00
_cell.angle_gamma   90.00
#
_symmetry.space_group_name_H-M   'P 1'
#
loop_
_entity.id
_entity.type
_entity.pdbx_description
1 polymer ?
#
loop_
_entity_poly.entity_id
_entity_poly.type
_entity_poly.pdbx_seq_one_letter_code
_entity_poly.pdbx_strand_id
1 'polypeptide(L)'
;GCAWDVVMSDEEFKELIGHDPQAPNVVIMSVVVHPKYQGKGYSSLLMKRFINDMKEMNKKTIHLMCKERHIDLYKHFGYQYIKPSESDHGGMTWHEMVMKL
;
A
#
# COMPACT_ATOMS: atom_id res chain seq x y z
N GLY A 1 1.06 8.52 -1.47
CA GLY A 1 1.84 9.65 -0.90
C GLY A 1 2.20 9.34 0.53
N CYS A 2 2.63 10.34 1.32
CA CYS A 2 2.87 10.18 2.76
C CYS A 2 1.90 11.02 3.59
N ALA A 3 1.58 10.61 4.82
CA ALA A 3 0.68 11.33 5.71
C ALA A 3 0.99 11.11 7.20
N TRP A 4 0.58 12.07 8.03
CA TRP A 4 0.79 12.05 9.48
C TRP A 4 -0.12 11.02 10.16
N ASP A 5 -1.38 11.02 9.76
CA ASP A 5 -2.39 10.02 10.14
C ASP A 5 -2.90 9.33 8.88
N VAL A 6 -3.25 8.04 9.00
CA VAL A 6 -3.73 7.24 7.87
C VAL A 6 -5.14 6.77 8.13
N VAL A 7 -6.08 7.28 7.32
CA VAL A 7 -7.48 6.84 7.28
C VAL A 7 -7.75 6.38 5.85
N MET A 8 -7.65 5.07 5.60
CA MET A 8 -7.67 4.51 4.23
C MET A 8 -9.03 4.64 3.53
N SER A 9 -10.11 4.76 4.29
CA SER A 9 -11.48 4.93 3.78
C SER A 9 -11.79 6.35 3.34
N ASP A 10 -11.01 7.34 3.76
CA ASP A 10 -11.23 8.75 3.47
C ASP A 10 -11.03 9.06 1.97
N GLU A 11 -12.01 9.74 1.35
CA GLU A 11 -11.94 10.13 -0.05
C GLU A 11 -11.00 11.31 -0.28
N GLU A 12 -10.85 12.22 0.67
CA GLU A 12 -9.92 13.36 0.55
C GLU A 12 -8.47 12.86 0.45
N PHE A 13 -8.18 11.77 1.16
CA PHE A 13 -6.89 11.08 1.10
C PHE A 13 -6.61 10.54 -0.31
N LYS A 14 -7.65 10.07 -1.02
CA LYS A 14 -7.52 9.56 -2.40
C LYS A 14 -7.29 10.70 -3.40
N GLU A 15 -7.74 11.91 -3.09
CA GLU A 15 -7.48 13.13 -3.88
C GLU A 15 -6.12 13.76 -3.60
N LEU A 16 -5.28 13.09 -2.81
CA LEU A 16 -3.95 13.55 -2.41
C LEU A 16 -3.95 14.82 -1.52
N ILE A 17 -5.09 15.18 -0.94
CA ILE A 17 -5.20 16.31 -0.03
C ILE A 17 -4.55 15.92 1.32
N GLY A 18 -3.75 16.82 1.90
CA GLY A 18 -3.08 16.58 3.19
C GLY A 18 -1.83 15.69 3.13
N HIS A 19 -1.35 15.33 1.93
CA HIS A 19 -0.08 14.61 1.81
C HIS A 19 1.13 15.50 2.09
N ASP A 20 2.04 14.99 2.91
CA ASP A 20 3.30 15.64 3.25
C ASP A 20 4.45 14.64 3.02
N PRO A 21 5.38 14.90 2.09
CA PRO A 21 6.54 14.05 1.85
C PRO A 21 7.40 13.78 3.08
N GLN A 22 7.35 14.62 4.12
CA GLN A 22 8.09 14.43 5.36
C GLN A 22 7.37 13.49 6.34
N ALA A 23 6.07 13.29 6.17
CA ALA A 23 5.29 12.49 7.10
C ALA A 23 5.74 11.01 7.12
N PRO A 24 5.60 10.32 8.27
CA PRO A 24 6.25 9.04 8.50
C PRO A 24 5.54 7.84 7.84
N ASN A 25 4.25 7.97 7.52
CA ASN A 25 3.45 6.87 7.02
C ASN A 25 3.27 7.01 5.50
N VAL A 26 3.67 5.97 4.78
CA VAL A 26 3.56 5.89 3.33
C VAL A 26 2.28 5.16 2.99
N VAL A 27 1.55 5.62 1.98
CA VAL A 27 0.40 4.90 1.46
C VAL A 27 0.57 4.65 -0.03
N ILE A 28 0.51 3.37 -0.40
CA ILE A 28 0.54 2.90 -1.77
C ILE A 28 -0.86 3.03 -2.35
N MET A 29 -1.01 3.88 -3.39
CA MET A 29 -2.28 4.08 -4.08
C MET A 29 -2.56 2.98 -5.11
N SER A 30 -1.51 2.53 -5.82
CA SER A 30 -1.66 1.53 -6.87
C SER A 30 -0.34 0.81 -7.12
N VAL A 31 -0.46 -0.48 -7.45
CA VAL A 31 0.64 -1.31 -7.93
C VAL A 31 0.18 -1.97 -9.22
N VAL A 32 0.88 -1.68 -10.32
CA VAL A 32 0.51 -2.20 -11.64
C VAL A 32 1.74 -2.79 -12.32
N VAL A 33 1.58 -4.01 -12.83
CA VAL A 33 2.51 -4.63 -13.76
C VAL A 33 1.75 -4.85 -15.05
N HIS A 34 2.27 -4.31 -16.15
CA HIS A 34 1.65 -4.45 -17.46
C HIS A 34 1.44 -5.95 -17.81
N PRO A 35 0.29 -6.38 -18.37
CA PRO A 35 -0.07 -7.80 -18.53
C PRO A 35 1.03 -8.67 -19.17
N LYS A 36 1.69 -8.18 -20.23
CA LYS A 36 2.83 -8.84 -20.91
C LYS A 36 4.02 -9.20 -19.99
N TYR A 37 4.11 -8.58 -18.81
CA TYR A 37 5.19 -8.72 -17.85
C TYR A 37 4.74 -9.38 -16.54
N GLN A 38 3.46 -9.73 -16.40
CA GLN A 38 2.98 -10.48 -15.24
C GLN A 38 3.52 -11.92 -15.25
N GLY A 39 3.55 -12.57 -14.08
CA GLY A 39 4.07 -13.94 -13.93
C GLY A 39 5.60 -14.06 -13.99
N LYS A 40 6.33 -12.96 -14.19
CA LYS A 40 7.80 -12.93 -14.31
C LYS A 40 8.53 -12.49 -13.03
N GLY A 41 7.83 -12.40 -11.91
CA GLY A 41 8.40 -12.00 -10.61
C GLY A 41 8.64 -10.49 -10.43
N TYR A 42 8.24 -9.63 -11.37
CA TYR A 42 8.48 -8.18 -11.26
C TYR A 42 7.75 -7.51 -10.10
N SER A 43 6.58 -8.01 -9.68
CA SER A 43 5.90 -7.51 -8.48
C SER A 43 6.81 -7.62 -7.26
N SER A 44 7.55 -8.73 -7.12
CA SER A 44 8.49 -8.92 -6.02
C SER A 44 9.69 -7.98 -6.09
N LEU A 45 10.21 -7.72 -7.29
CA LEU A 45 11.30 -6.75 -7.46
C LEU A 45 10.85 -5.33 -7.14
N LEU A 46 9.67 -4.92 -7.64
CA LEU A 46 9.05 -3.63 -7.35
C LEU A 46 8.84 -3.44 -5.84
N MET A 47 8.19 -4.40 -5.18
CA MET A 47 7.90 -4.30 -3.75
C MET A 47 9.18 -4.25 -2.91
N LYS A 48 10.17 -5.10 -3.18
CA LYS A 48 11.45 -5.08 -2.45
C LYS A 48 12.17 -3.75 -2.61
N ARG A 49 12.24 -3.23 -3.84
CA ARG A 49 12.87 -1.93 -4.11
C ARG A 49 12.15 -0.81 -3.36
N PHE A 50 10.83 -0.75 -3.49
CA PHE A 50 10.01 0.27 -2.83
C PHE A 50 10.15 0.24 -1.31
N ILE A 51 10.11 -0.95 -0.69
CA ILE A 51 10.28 -1.10 0.76
C ILE A 51 11.67 -0.59 1.20
N ASN A 52 12.73 -0.92 0.46
CA ASN A 52 14.08 -0.44 0.76
C ASN A 52 14.17 1.09 0.65
N ASP A 53 13.63 1.67 -0.42
CA ASP A 53 13.63 3.13 -0.60
C ASP A 53 12.90 3.83 0.57
N MET A 54 11.77 3.27 1.02
CA MET A 54 11.02 3.85 2.15
C MET A 54 11.78 3.74 3.48
N LYS A 55 12.56 2.67 3.69
CA LYS A 55 13.46 2.53 4.85
C LYS A 55 14.59 3.55 4.81
N GLU A 56 15.22 3.73 3.65
CA GLU A 56 16.27 4.73 3.46
C GLU A 56 15.75 6.16 3.71
N MET A 57 14.48 6.40 3.35
CA MET A 57 13.76 7.65 3.67
C MET A 57 13.27 7.76 5.11
N ASN A 58 13.67 6.84 6.01
CA ASN A 58 13.29 6.80 7.43
C ASN A 58 11.78 6.77 7.69
N LYS A 59 11.00 6.24 6.75
CA LYS A 59 9.55 6.03 6.92
C LYS A 59 9.30 4.96 7.99
N LYS A 60 8.15 5.06 8.65
CA LYS A 60 7.80 4.20 9.79
C LYS A 60 6.83 3.10 9.42
N THR A 61 5.89 3.40 8.52
CA THR A 61 4.91 2.42 8.07
C THR A 61 4.60 2.56 6.59
N ILE A 62 4.19 1.46 5.97
CA ILE A 62 3.62 1.42 4.63
C ILE A 62 2.23 0.81 4.71
N HIS A 63 1.23 1.53 4.21
CA HIS A 63 -0.16 1.10 4.16
C HIS A 63 -0.59 0.86 2.72
N LEU A 64 -1.48 -0.11 2.54
CA LEU A 64 -2.16 -0.35 1.27
C LEU A 64 -3.53 -0.99 1.51
N MET A 65 -4.39 -0.86 0.51
CA MET A 65 -5.58 -1.70 0.37
C MET A 65 -5.35 -2.71 -0.75
N CYS A 66 -5.82 -3.94 -0.55
CA CYS A 66 -5.76 -4.98 -1.58
C CYS A 66 -7.04 -5.81 -1.66
N LYS A 67 -7.22 -6.50 -2.78
CA LYS A 67 -8.25 -7.53 -2.90
C LYS A 67 -7.83 -8.77 -2.12
N GLU A 68 -8.80 -9.54 -1.64
CA GLU A 68 -8.58 -10.76 -0.83
C GLU A 68 -7.49 -11.68 -1.40
N ARG A 69 -7.54 -11.96 -2.72
CA ARG A 69 -6.56 -12.80 -3.43
C ARG A 69 -5.10 -12.33 -3.37
N HIS A 70 -4.84 -11.09 -2.94
CA HIS A 70 -3.51 -10.50 -2.83
C HIS A 70 -3.01 -10.38 -1.39
N ILE A 71 -3.83 -10.75 -0.39
CA ILE A 71 -3.45 -10.69 1.02
C ILE A 71 -2.17 -11.50 1.27
N ASP A 72 -2.13 -12.75 0.81
CA ASP A 72 -0.97 -13.61 1.08
C ASP A 72 0.28 -13.18 0.30
N LEU A 73 0.11 -12.56 -0.87
CA LEU A 73 1.21 -11.91 -1.59
C LEU A 73 1.84 -10.80 -0.74
N TYR A 74 1.04 -9.95 -0.11
CA TYR A 74 1.57 -8.87 0.72
C TYR A 74 2.10 -9.36 2.06
N LYS A 75 1.49 -10.39 2.68
CA LYS A 75 2.06 -11.06 3.86
C LYS A 75 3.46 -11.59 3.60
N HIS A 76 3.72 -12.13 2.41
CA HIS A 76 5.06 -12.59 2.03
C HIS A 76 6.12 -11.48 2.07
N PHE A 77 5.74 -10.21 1.88
CA PHE A 77 6.66 -9.06 2.02
C PHE A 77 6.73 -8.49 3.45
N GLY A 78 6.01 -9.07 4.41
CA GLY A 78 5.99 -8.62 5.81
C GLY A 78 4.83 -7.69 6.16
N TYR A 79 3.82 -7.55 5.28
CA TYR A 79 2.60 -6.82 5.63
C TYR A 79 1.73 -7.64 6.58
N GLN A 80 1.13 -6.95 7.54
CA GLN A 80 0.14 -7.47 8.46
C GLN A 80 -1.25 -7.09 7.96
N TYR A 81 -2.18 -8.04 8.04
CA TYR A 81 -3.59 -7.77 7.79
C TYR A 81 -4.20 -7.00 8.97
N ILE A 82 -5.00 -5.98 8.68
CA ILE A 82 -5.68 -5.18 9.72
C ILE A 82 -7.16 -5.54 9.78
N LYS A 83 -7.91 -5.22 8.72
CA LYS A 83 -9.37 -5.39 8.65
C LYS A 83 -9.89 -5.37 7.21
N PRO A 84 -11.14 -5.79 6.96
CA PRO A 84 -11.85 -5.38 5.75
C PRO A 84 -11.98 -3.85 5.74
N SER A 85 -11.76 -3.22 4.60
CA SER A 85 -11.91 -1.77 4.48
C SER A 85 -13.39 -1.41 4.40
N GLU A 86 -13.73 -0.25 4.97
CA GLU A 86 -15.03 0.40 4.82
C GLU A 86 -15.17 1.12 3.47
N SER A 87 -14.10 1.18 2.67
CA SER A 87 -14.11 1.81 1.35
C SER A 87 -14.80 0.94 0.31
N ASP A 88 -15.90 1.43 -0.27
CA ASP A 88 -16.60 0.82 -1.41
C ASP A 88 -16.00 1.19 -2.78
N HIS A 89 -14.79 1.76 -2.80
CA HIS A 89 -14.14 2.24 -4.01
C HIS A 89 -14.10 1.15 -5.11
N GLY A 90 -14.73 1.42 -6.26
CA GLY A 90 -14.78 0.48 -7.37
C GLY A 90 -15.71 -0.73 -7.16
N GLY A 91 -16.63 -0.68 -6.18
CA GLY A 91 -17.70 -1.67 -5.98
C GLY A 91 -17.21 -3.06 -5.56
N MET A 92 -16.07 -3.14 -4.87
CA MET A 92 -15.45 -4.40 -4.46
C MET A 92 -15.02 -4.33 -2.99
N THR A 93 -14.97 -5.48 -2.32
CA THR A 93 -14.42 -5.59 -0.97
C THR A 93 -12.90 -5.42 -1.00
N TRP A 94 -12.40 -4.47 -0.21
CA TRP A 94 -10.99 -4.22 0.00
C TRP A 94 -10.54 -4.65 1.39
N HIS A 95 -9.24 -4.89 1.53
CA HIS A 95 -8.60 -5.34 2.76
C HIS A 95 -7.43 -4.41 3.07
N GLU A 96 -7.43 -3.83 4.27
CA GLU A 96 -6.38 -2.94 4.74
C GLU A 96 -5.20 -3.74 5.28
N MET A 97 -4.00 -3.35 4.87
CA MET A 97 -2.75 -3.96 5.28
C MET A 97 -1.71 -2.91 5.63
N VAL A 98 -0.87 -3.22 6.62
CA VAL A 98 0.22 -2.35 7.06
C VAL A 98 1.51 -3.13 7.21
N MET A 99 2.63 -2.52 6.82
CA MET A 99 3.97 -2.98 7.14
C MET A 99 4.64 -1.94 8.04
N LYS A 100 5.14 -2.36 9.19
CA LYS A 100 6.08 -1.55 10.00
C LYS A 100 7.48 -1.70 9.40
N LEU A 101 8.19 -0.59 9.23
CA LEU A 101 9.52 -0.55 8.60
C LEU A 101 10.67 -0.55 9.59
#